data_AF-A0A7J2PND6-F1
#
_entry.id   AF-A0A7J2PND6-F1
#
_cell.length_a   1.000
_cell.length_b   1.000
_cell.length_c   1.000
_cell.angle_alpha   90.00
_cell.angle_beta   90.00
_cell.angle_gamma   90.00
#
_symmetry.space_group_name_H-M   'P 1'
#
loop_
_entity.id
_entity.type
_entity.pdbx_description
1 polymer ?
#
loop_
_entity_poly.entity_id
_entity_poly.type
_entity_poly.pdbx_seq_one_letter_code
_entity_poly.pdbx_strand_id
1 'polypeptide(L)'
;MPTGCFVIVLPTDSDFKVMGYYFKAGNSQFEITNDLFLRLNLDHSKNDYNLLKLKESIIFSYLFKFKGKLARKAFGIIIGMFLNQDDIPEKFRSSLKEAAEALEMPSLDIINKSKEEFEITLKEIYLEHLEPLIDILEPDSLKHSAINITKFMLSGGKKERKIAQDLLEKIENNEHNKISDFYRTAEKAVKTYDYDKAAKFYHKAGELAEELYLMDIATSLKEKGKFSQQIPELSKEREKTVEEARNALRKEDFHTAYISYKKASEISKKLIQFKKEEEYRLKSKALEDFYKIDQKYKKAK
;
A
#
# COMPACT_ATOMS: atom_id res chain seq x y z
N MET A 1 -12.75 -3.44 -6.51
CA MET A 1 -11.83 -4.57 -6.25
C MET A 1 -10.76 -4.53 -7.31
N PRO A 2 -9.49 -4.83 -6.99
CA PRO A 2 -8.47 -4.86 -8.01
C PRO A 2 -8.86 -5.89 -9.08
N THR A 3 -8.56 -5.57 -10.34
CA THR A 3 -8.88 -6.42 -11.50
C THR A 3 -7.68 -7.25 -11.94
N GLY A 4 -6.50 -6.91 -11.43
CA GLY A 4 -5.25 -7.63 -11.66
C GLY A 4 -4.06 -6.95 -10.98
N CYS A 5 -2.88 -7.51 -11.18
CA CYS A 5 -1.61 -6.96 -10.75
C CYS A 5 -0.49 -7.23 -11.75
N PHE A 6 0.63 -6.55 -11.56
CA PHE A 6 1.86 -6.75 -12.30
C PHE A 6 3.07 -6.53 -11.42
N VAL A 7 4.22 -7.07 -11.83
CA VAL A 7 5.50 -6.83 -11.18
C VAL A 7 6.56 -6.46 -12.21
N ILE A 8 7.29 -5.39 -11.92
CA ILE A 8 8.46 -4.95 -12.67
C ILE A 8 9.67 -5.05 -11.74
N VAL A 9 10.72 -5.74 -12.18
CA VAL A 9 12.03 -5.70 -11.53
C VAL A 9 12.83 -4.53 -12.13
N LEU A 10 13.60 -3.87 -11.27
CA LEU A 10 14.54 -2.80 -11.61
C LEU A 10 15.98 -3.34 -11.46
N PRO A 11 16.57 -3.96 -12.50
CA PRO A 11 17.94 -4.46 -12.44
C PRO A 11 18.93 -3.31 -12.25
N THR A 12 20.13 -3.58 -11.73
CA THR A 12 21.17 -2.54 -11.63
C THR A 12 21.79 -2.20 -12.98
N ASP A 13 21.79 -3.17 -13.92
CA ASP A 13 22.59 -3.12 -15.14
C ASP A 13 21.73 -3.03 -16.42
N SER A 14 20.41 -2.84 -16.30
CA SER A 14 19.49 -2.69 -17.45
C SER A 14 18.24 -1.88 -17.07
N ASP A 15 17.45 -1.46 -18.06
CA ASP A 15 16.34 -0.51 -17.87
C ASP A 15 15.25 -1.03 -16.91
N PHE A 16 14.56 -2.10 -17.30
CA PHE A 16 13.56 -2.78 -16.46
C PHE A 16 13.24 -4.16 -17.04
N LYS A 17 12.74 -5.05 -16.19
CA LYS A 17 12.22 -6.36 -16.62
C LYS A 17 10.81 -6.53 -16.06
N VAL A 18 9.83 -6.61 -16.95
CA VAL A 18 8.48 -7.04 -16.54
C VAL A 18 8.54 -8.53 -16.23
N MET A 19 8.18 -8.89 -15.00
CA MET A 19 8.25 -10.28 -14.54
C MET A 19 7.00 -11.06 -14.91
N GLY A 20 5.84 -10.42 -14.89
CA GLY A 20 4.57 -11.05 -15.25
C GLY A 20 3.36 -10.19 -14.90
N TYR A 21 2.21 -10.65 -15.36
CA TYR A 21 0.91 -10.06 -15.09
C TYR A 21 -0.05 -11.12 -14.55
N TYR A 22 -1.01 -10.68 -13.74
CA TYR A 22 -2.14 -11.51 -13.36
C TYR A 22 -3.43 -10.69 -13.45
N PHE A 23 -4.48 -11.26 -14.06
CA PHE A 23 -5.80 -10.65 -14.18
C PHE A 23 -6.88 -11.63 -13.73
N LYS A 24 -7.76 -11.19 -12.82
CA LYS A 24 -8.79 -12.03 -12.20
C LYS A 24 -9.80 -12.59 -13.23
N ALA A 25 -10.11 -11.81 -14.27
CA ALA A 25 -11.05 -12.21 -15.32
C ALA A 25 -10.41 -12.99 -16.50
N GLY A 26 -9.11 -13.32 -16.43
CA GLY A 26 -8.36 -13.86 -17.58
C GLY A 26 -7.95 -12.78 -18.60
N ASN A 27 -7.07 -13.17 -19.54
CA ASN A 27 -6.27 -12.34 -20.45
C ASN A 27 -6.78 -10.90 -20.67
N SER A 28 -6.06 -9.96 -20.09
CA SER A 28 -6.11 -8.55 -20.46
C SER A 28 -5.10 -8.28 -21.58
N GLN A 29 -5.45 -7.41 -22.53
CA GLN A 29 -4.51 -6.91 -23.56
C GLN A 29 -3.54 -5.85 -23.01
N PHE A 30 -3.54 -5.62 -21.69
CA PHE A 30 -2.71 -4.62 -21.07
C PHE A 30 -1.23 -5.02 -21.06
N GLU A 31 -0.37 -4.09 -21.51
CA GLU A 31 1.07 -4.25 -21.49
C GLU A 31 1.73 -2.99 -20.93
N ILE A 32 2.76 -3.18 -20.10
CA ILE A 32 3.64 -2.13 -19.63
C ILE A 32 4.58 -1.75 -20.76
N THR A 33 4.22 -0.68 -21.44
CA THR A 33 5.08 -0.05 -22.45
C THR A 33 6.21 0.74 -21.79
N ASN A 34 7.25 1.06 -22.56
CA ASN A 34 8.36 1.90 -22.09
C ASN A 34 7.89 3.28 -21.58
N ASP A 35 6.89 3.89 -22.24
CA ASP A 35 6.31 5.18 -21.79
C ASP A 35 5.62 5.02 -20.42
N LEU A 36 4.83 3.95 -20.25
CA LEU A 36 4.17 3.68 -18.98
C LEU A 36 5.19 3.43 -17.86
N PHE A 37 6.19 2.59 -18.13
CA PHE A 37 7.27 2.33 -17.18
C PHE A 37 7.98 3.62 -16.78
N LEU A 38 8.32 4.48 -17.75
CA LEU A 38 9.01 5.74 -17.47
C LEU A 38 8.18 6.63 -16.54
N ARG A 39 6.87 6.73 -16.75
CA ARG A 39 5.97 7.48 -15.86
C ARG A 39 5.96 6.89 -14.45
N LEU A 40 5.77 5.57 -14.34
CA LEU A 40 5.79 4.87 -13.05
C LEU A 40 7.13 5.08 -12.31
N ASN A 41 8.25 4.93 -13.02
CA ASN A 41 9.59 5.08 -12.45
C ASN A 41 9.89 6.51 -12.03
N LEU A 42 9.50 7.51 -12.85
CA LEU A 42 9.64 8.92 -12.51
C LEU A 42 8.83 9.30 -11.27
N ASP A 43 7.60 8.83 -11.16
CA ASP A 43 6.77 9.08 -9.98
C ASP A 43 7.34 8.37 -8.74
N HIS A 44 7.85 7.15 -8.92
CA HIS A 44 8.49 6.38 -7.85
C HIS A 44 9.87 6.89 -7.44
N SER A 45 10.52 7.74 -8.25
CA SER A 45 11.77 8.41 -7.86
C SER A 45 11.62 9.29 -6.61
N LYS A 46 10.38 9.71 -6.29
CA LYS A 46 10.06 10.57 -5.14
C LYS A 46 9.21 9.86 -4.08
N ASN A 47 8.47 8.82 -4.47
CA ASN A 47 7.40 8.25 -3.66
C ASN A 47 7.44 6.72 -3.68
N ASP A 48 7.27 6.08 -2.53
CA ASP A 48 7.15 4.63 -2.50
C ASP A 48 5.79 4.17 -3.07
N TYR A 49 4.71 4.96 -2.92
CA TYR A 49 3.41 4.68 -3.55
C TYR A 49 3.12 5.67 -4.68
N ASN A 50 2.53 5.18 -5.76
CA ASN A 50 2.09 5.99 -6.89
C ASN A 50 0.67 5.64 -7.34
N LEU A 51 -0.07 6.63 -7.82
CA LEU A 51 -1.39 6.46 -8.43
C LEU A 51 -1.40 7.08 -9.83
N LEU A 52 -1.42 6.23 -10.85
CA LEU A 52 -1.45 6.65 -12.23
C LEU A 52 -2.84 6.41 -12.83
N LYS A 53 -3.50 7.47 -13.30
CA LYS A 53 -4.81 7.38 -13.96
C LYS A 53 -4.63 7.22 -15.46
N LEU A 54 -5.11 6.09 -16.00
CA LEU A 54 -5.23 5.83 -17.43
C LEU A 54 -6.67 6.07 -17.88
N LYS A 55 -6.92 6.03 -19.20
CA LYS A 55 -8.26 6.24 -19.77
C LYS A 55 -9.30 5.23 -19.25
N GLU A 56 -8.90 3.97 -19.11
CA GLU A 56 -9.80 2.85 -18.79
C GLU A 56 -9.51 2.19 -17.45
N SER A 57 -8.41 2.56 -16.78
CA SER A 57 -8.00 1.94 -15.51
C SER A 57 -7.21 2.90 -14.63
N ILE A 58 -7.18 2.61 -13.34
CA ILE A 58 -6.30 3.30 -12.40
C ILE A 58 -5.24 2.31 -11.95
N ILE A 59 -3.96 2.68 -12.05
CA ILE A 59 -2.87 1.88 -11.52
C ILE A 59 -2.48 2.45 -10.17
N PHE A 60 -2.55 1.64 -9.13
CA PHE A 60 -1.95 1.94 -7.84
C PHE A 60 -0.73 1.05 -7.65
N SER A 61 0.44 1.63 -7.44
CA SER A 61 1.70 0.89 -7.40
C SER A 61 2.55 1.24 -6.19
N TYR A 62 3.40 0.30 -5.80
CA TYR A 62 4.33 0.40 -4.71
C TYR A 62 5.75 0.01 -5.17
N LEU A 63 6.72 0.88 -4.91
CA LEU A 63 8.14 0.62 -5.09
C LEU A 63 8.69 0.04 -3.80
N PHE A 64 9.17 -1.20 -3.89
CA PHE A 64 9.88 -1.87 -2.84
C PHE A 64 11.37 -1.97 -3.19
N LYS A 65 12.24 -1.45 -2.31
CA LYS A 65 13.69 -1.45 -2.50
C LYS A 65 14.29 -2.65 -1.81
N PHE A 66 15.04 -3.45 -2.57
CA PHE A 66 15.66 -4.65 -2.03
C PHE A 66 16.75 -4.34 -1.01
N LYS A 67 16.94 -5.25 -0.07
CA LYS A 67 18.02 -5.21 0.92
C LYS A 67 18.96 -6.42 0.77
N GLY A 68 20.18 -6.30 1.26
CA GLY A 68 21.12 -7.42 1.33
C GLY A 68 21.67 -7.90 -0.03
N LYS A 69 21.69 -9.22 -0.27
CA LYS A 69 22.34 -9.81 -1.45
C LYS A 69 21.60 -9.51 -2.76
N LEU A 70 20.27 -9.38 -2.72
CA LEU A 70 19.43 -9.06 -3.89
C LEU A 70 19.69 -7.64 -4.43
N ALA A 71 20.01 -6.70 -3.52
CA ALA A 71 20.37 -5.32 -3.87
C ALA A 71 21.61 -5.21 -4.79
N ARG A 72 22.42 -6.27 -4.89
CA ARG A 72 23.57 -6.34 -5.80
C ARG A 72 23.19 -6.68 -7.25
N LYS A 73 21.99 -7.21 -7.47
CA LYS A 73 21.51 -7.64 -8.79
C LYS A 73 20.37 -6.76 -9.30
N ALA A 74 19.57 -6.20 -8.40
CA ALA A 74 18.46 -5.32 -8.71
C ALA A 74 18.25 -4.28 -7.60
N PHE A 75 17.89 -3.05 -7.96
CA PHE A 75 17.57 -1.98 -7.03
C PHE A 75 16.29 -2.27 -6.23
N GLY A 76 15.30 -2.90 -6.88
CA GLY A 76 14.01 -3.20 -6.26
C GLY A 76 12.99 -3.71 -7.26
N ILE A 77 11.73 -3.70 -6.83
CA ILE A 77 10.56 -4.04 -7.64
C ILE A 77 9.50 -2.96 -7.53
N ILE A 78 8.77 -2.76 -8.63
CA ILE A 78 7.50 -2.05 -8.63
C ILE A 78 6.40 -3.11 -8.74
N ILE A 79 5.57 -3.22 -7.72
CA ILE A 79 4.33 -3.99 -7.79
C ILE A 79 3.17 -3.03 -8.04
N GLY A 80 2.33 -3.33 -9.01
CA GLY A 80 1.17 -2.51 -9.34
C GLY A 80 -0.10 -3.33 -9.33
N MET A 81 -1.21 -2.68 -8.98
CA MET A 81 -2.55 -3.22 -9.09
C MET A 81 -3.43 -2.34 -9.97
N PHE A 82 -4.31 -2.99 -10.71
CA PHE A 82 -5.32 -2.34 -11.51
C PHE A 82 -6.58 -2.15 -10.66
N LEU A 83 -6.99 -0.91 -10.48
CA LEU A 83 -8.17 -0.51 -9.72
C LEU A 83 -9.26 0.01 -10.66
N ASN A 84 -10.51 -0.19 -10.25
CA ASN A 84 -11.66 0.46 -10.90
C ASN A 84 -11.72 1.95 -10.51
N GLN A 85 -12.47 2.76 -11.25
CA GLN A 85 -12.53 4.21 -10.99
C GLN A 85 -13.13 4.57 -9.62
N ASP A 86 -14.01 3.71 -9.09
CA ASP A 86 -14.67 3.92 -7.80
C ASP A 86 -13.89 3.33 -6.60
N ASP A 87 -12.78 2.62 -6.87
CA ASP A 87 -11.96 2.05 -5.81
C ASP A 87 -11.16 3.14 -5.08
N ILE A 88 -10.99 2.96 -3.76
CA ILE A 88 -10.25 3.86 -2.87
C ILE A 88 -8.83 3.29 -2.67
N PRO A 89 -7.78 3.86 -3.30
CA PRO A 89 -6.42 3.30 -3.27
C PRO A 89 -5.85 3.10 -1.87
N GLU A 90 -6.21 3.96 -0.91
CA GLU A 90 -5.81 3.91 0.49
C GLU A 90 -6.07 2.54 1.13
N LYS A 91 -7.12 1.84 0.69
CA LYS A 91 -7.50 0.53 1.23
C LYS A 91 -6.54 -0.60 0.90
N PHE A 92 -5.75 -0.43 -0.16
CA PHE A 92 -4.86 -1.45 -0.71
C PHE A 92 -3.39 -1.21 -0.38
N ARG A 93 -3.10 -0.18 0.42
CA ARG A 93 -1.73 0.20 0.77
C ARG A 93 -0.96 -0.91 1.50
N SER A 94 -1.56 -1.50 2.53
CA SER A 94 -0.94 -2.61 3.29
C SER A 94 -0.77 -3.83 2.39
N SER A 95 -1.85 -4.23 1.71
CA SER A 95 -1.86 -5.31 0.72
C SER A 95 -0.73 -5.23 -0.31
N LEU A 96 -0.53 -4.07 -0.96
CA LEU A 96 0.56 -3.88 -1.94
C LEU A 96 1.94 -4.02 -1.32
N LYS A 97 2.11 -3.53 -0.09
CA LYS A 97 3.38 -3.60 0.62
C LYS A 97 3.71 -5.03 1.02
N GLU A 98 2.75 -5.73 1.62
CA GLU A 98 2.87 -7.13 2.01
C GLU A 98 3.16 -8.02 0.81
N ALA A 99 2.45 -7.81 -0.30
CA ALA A 99 2.72 -8.51 -1.54
C ALA A 99 4.15 -8.26 -2.07
N ALA A 100 4.68 -7.04 -1.95
CA ALA A 100 6.05 -6.75 -2.33
C ALA A 100 7.08 -7.40 -1.40
N GLU A 101 6.79 -7.46 -0.10
CA GLU A 101 7.63 -8.14 0.90
C GLU A 101 7.63 -9.65 0.68
N ALA A 102 6.48 -10.25 0.36
CA ALA A 102 6.37 -11.67 0.00
C ALA A 102 7.21 -12.02 -1.24
N LEU A 103 7.32 -11.10 -2.20
CA LEU A 103 8.19 -11.25 -3.36
C LEU A 103 9.68 -11.26 -2.99
N GLU A 104 10.14 -10.51 -1.98
CA GLU A 104 11.56 -10.47 -1.57
C GLU A 104 12.03 -11.78 -0.90
N MET A 105 11.14 -12.73 -0.59
CA MET A 105 11.52 -13.96 0.10
C MET A 105 12.69 -14.69 -0.61
N PRO A 106 13.80 -15.00 0.10
CA PRO A 106 15.01 -15.56 -0.50
C PRO A 106 14.79 -16.87 -1.28
N SER A 107 13.73 -17.61 -0.97
CA SER A 107 13.34 -18.86 -1.63
C SER A 107 12.77 -18.67 -3.04
N LEU A 108 12.30 -17.48 -3.42
CA LEU A 108 11.61 -17.26 -4.70
C LEU A 108 12.55 -17.12 -5.91
N ASP A 109 13.85 -16.86 -5.70
CA ASP A 109 14.85 -16.52 -6.75
C ASP A 109 14.25 -15.77 -7.97
N ILE A 110 13.56 -14.68 -7.64
CA ILE A 110 12.66 -13.94 -8.54
C ILE A 110 13.34 -13.58 -9.87
N ILE A 111 14.64 -13.28 -9.83
CA ILE A 111 15.41 -12.77 -10.97
C ILE A 111 15.54 -13.83 -12.08
N ASN A 112 15.63 -15.10 -11.69
CA ASN A 112 15.93 -16.22 -12.58
C ASN A 112 14.69 -16.99 -13.05
N LYS A 113 13.51 -16.72 -12.49
CA LYS A 113 12.27 -17.36 -12.92
C LYS A 113 11.90 -16.96 -14.36
N SER A 114 11.36 -17.93 -15.09
CA SER A 114 10.66 -17.65 -16.35
C SER A 114 9.40 -16.83 -16.11
N LYS A 115 8.87 -16.19 -17.16
CA LYS A 115 7.65 -15.39 -17.04
C LYS A 115 6.47 -16.27 -16.61
N GLU A 116 6.33 -17.45 -17.19
CA GLU A 116 5.24 -18.38 -16.93
C GLU A 116 5.25 -18.88 -15.47
N GLU A 117 6.43 -19.25 -14.96
CA GLU A 117 6.58 -19.67 -13.55
C GLU A 117 6.32 -18.51 -12.59
N PHE A 118 6.72 -17.29 -12.96
CA PHE A 118 6.48 -16.12 -12.15
C PHE A 118 5.01 -15.73 -12.13
N GLU A 119 4.27 -15.85 -13.23
CA GLU A 119 2.84 -15.55 -13.28
C GLU A 119 2.00 -16.49 -12.40
N ILE A 120 2.42 -17.75 -12.23
CA ILE A 120 1.82 -18.67 -11.25
C ILE A 120 2.02 -18.14 -9.84
N THR A 121 3.24 -17.76 -9.49
CA THR A 121 3.54 -17.19 -8.17
C THR A 121 2.85 -15.84 -7.95
N LEU A 122 2.74 -15.01 -8.99
CA LEU A 122 2.05 -13.73 -8.93
C LEU A 122 0.54 -13.91 -8.71
N LYS A 123 -0.05 -14.96 -9.27
CA LYS A 123 -1.43 -15.35 -8.99
C LYS A 123 -1.62 -15.72 -7.51
N GLU A 124 -0.72 -16.52 -6.94
CA GLU A 124 -0.76 -16.87 -5.51
C GLU A 124 -0.67 -15.61 -4.64
N ILE A 125 0.31 -14.75 -4.91
CA ILE A 125 0.48 -13.46 -4.21
C ILE A 125 -0.73 -12.55 -4.37
N TYR A 126 -1.34 -12.54 -5.55
CA TYR A 126 -2.56 -11.78 -5.76
C TYR A 126 -3.67 -12.29 -4.84
N LEU A 127 -3.93 -13.60 -4.81
CA LEU A 127 -5.00 -14.19 -4.00
C LEU A 127 -4.73 -14.04 -2.50
N GLU A 128 -3.46 -14.16 -2.07
CA GLU A 128 -3.09 -14.12 -0.66
C GLU A 128 -2.99 -12.69 -0.10
N HIS A 129 -2.51 -11.73 -0.89
CA HIS A 129 -2.14 -10.41 -0.38
C HIS A 129 -2.86 -9.24 -1.04
N LEU A 130 -3.19 -9.33 -2.34
CA LEU A 130 -3.72 -8.20 -3.11
C LEU A 130 -5.23 -8.23 -3.32
N GLU A 131 -5.83 -9.41 -3.31
CA GLU A 131 -7.27 -9.57 -3.29
C GLU A 131 -7.81 -8.87 -2.03
N PRO A 132 -8.97 -8.20 -2.09
CA PRO A 132 -9.46 -7.44 -0.96
C PRO A 132 -9.52 -8.33 0.27
N LEU A 133 -8.93 -7.85 1.37
CA LEU A 133 -9.13 -8.43 2.71
C LEU A 133 -10.60 -8.79 2.98
N ILE A 134 -11.58 -8.12 2.36
CA ILE A 134 -12.99 -8.48 2.44
C ILE A 134 -13.25 -9.97 2.12
N ASP A 135 -12.65 -10.52 1.05
CA ASP A 135 -12.88 -11.90 0.63
C ASP A 135 -12.13 -12.91 1.51
N ILE A 136 -10.96 -12.51 2.03
CA ILE A 136 -10.12 -13.30 2.97
C ILE A 136 -10.68 -13.28 4.40
N LEU A 137 -11.28 -12.15 4.79
CA LEU A 137 -11.94 -11.93 6.07
C LEU A 137 -13.39 -12.41 6.07
N GLU A 138 -13.86 -13.09 5.01
CA GLU A 138 -15.12 -13.82 5.10
C GLU A 138 -14.97 -14.94 6.14
N PRO A 139 -15.97 -15.15 7.00
CA PRO A 139 -15.79 -16.04 8.15
C PRO A 139 -15.43 -17.47 7.78
N ASP A 140 -15.99 -18.00 6.68
CA ASP A 140 -15.68 -19.35 6.20
C ASP A 140 -14.22 -19.48 5.71
N SER A 141 -13.69 -18.45 5.05
CA SER A 141 -12.28 -18.38 4.62
C SER A 141 -11.34 -18.37 5.83
N LEU A 142 -11.63 -17.51 6.81
CA LEU A 142 -10.88 -17.43 8.07
C LEU A 142 -10.88 -18.75 8.83
N LYS A 143 -12.06 -19.37 8.93
CA LYS A 143 -12.23 -20.69 9.55
C LYS A 143 -11.40 -21.74 8.83
N HIS A 144 -11.44 -21.78 7.51
CA HIS A 144 -10.67 -22.75 6.72
C HIS A 144 -9.16 -22.59 6.94
N SER A 145 -8.66 -21.35 6.90
CA SER A 145 -7.25 -21.03 7.15
C SER A 145 -6.82 -21.44 8.56
N ALA A 146 -7.60 -21.10 9.58
CA ALA A 146 -7.31 -21.49 10.96
C ALA A 146 -7.34 -23.01 11.17
N ILE A 147 -8.27 -23.73 10.51
CA ILE A 147 -8.33 -25.20 10.52
C ILE A 147 -7.07 -25.80 9.87
N ASN A 148 -6.58 -25.24 8.77
CA ASN A 148 -5.40 -25.77 8.09
C ASN A 148 -4.13 -25.60 8.95
N ILE A 149 -3.97 -24.44 9.60
CA ILE A 149 -2.90 -24.21 10.59
C ILE A 149 -3.00 -25.21 11.74
N THR A 150 -4.21 -25.41 12.26
CA THR A 150 -4.48 -26.38 13.33
C THR A 150 -4.09 -27.79 12.93
N LYS A 151 -4.48 -28.26 11.73
CA LYS A 151 -4.12 -29.59 11.21
C LYS A 151 -2.61 -29.77 11.13
N PHE A 152 -1.89 -28.75 10.65
CA PHE A 152 -0.43 -28.76 10.60
C PHE A 152 0.16 -28.91 12.00
N MET A 153 -0.32 -28.13 12.98
CA MET A 153 0.17 -28.18 14.36
C MET A 153 -0.17 -29.48 15.09
N LEU A 154 -1.28 -30.14 14.77
CA LEU A 154 -1.64 -31.46 15.31
C LEU A 154 -0.62 -32.55 14.93
N SER A 155 0.01 -32.43 13.75
CA SER A 155 1.07 -33.34 13.31
C SER A 155 2.42 -33.09 14.00
N GLY A 156 2.56 -31.98 14.74
CA GLY A 156 3.77 -31.58 15.44
C GLY A 156 3.98 -32.26 16.81
N GLY A 157 4.86 -31.67 17.60
CA GLY A 157 5.24 -32.12 18.94
C GLY A 157 4.19 -31.80 20.02
N LYS A 158 4.54 -32.09 21.28
CA LYS A 158 3.61 -31.96 22.43
C LYS A 158 3.16 -30.51 22.66
N LYS A 159 4.01 -29.52 22.35
CA LYS A 159 3.67 -28.09 22.52
C LYS A 159 2.75 -27.62 21.41
N GLU A 160 3.04 -28.00 20.17
CA GLU A 160 2.27 -27.67 18.97
C GLU A 160 0.86 -28.25 19.06
N ARG A 161 0.71 -29.49 19.53
CA ARG A 161 -0.61 -30.10 19.75
C ARG A 161 -1.46 -29.36 20.77
N LYS A 162 -0.85 -28.80 21.82
CA LYS A 162 -1.57 -28.01 22.83
C LYS A 162 -2.09 -26.71 22.22
N ILE A 163 -1.28 -26.04 21.40
CA ILE A 163 -1.68 -24.83 20.66
C ILE A 163 -2.80 -25.16 19.67
N ALA A 164 -2.70 -26.30 18.98
CA ALA A 164 -3.74 -26.74 18.05
C ALA A 164 -5.09 -27.01 18.75
N GLN A 165 -5.08 -27.55 19.98
CA GLN A 165 -6.30 -27.74 20.76
C GLN A 165 -6.95 -26.42 21.17
N ASP A 166 -6.16 -25.44 21.61
CA ASP A 166 -6.62 -24.08 21.92
C ASP A 166 -7.23 -23.39 20.67
N LEU A 167 -6.56 -23.54 19.51
CA LEU A 167 -7.05 -23.06 18.22
C LEU A 167 -8.40 -23.67 17.83
N LEU A 168 -8.59 -24.98 18.02
CA LEU A 168 -9.87 -25.64 17.76
C LEU A 168 -10.98 -25.04 18.62
N GLU A 169 -10.73 -24.85 19.92
CA GLU A 169 -11.69 -24.26 20.84
C GLU A 169 -12.09 -22.83 20.40
N LYS A 170 -11.13 -22.02 19.99
CA LYS A 170 -11.39 -20.66 19.46
C LYS A 170 -12.19 -20.68 18.15
N ILE A 171 -11.93 -21.65 17.27
CA ILE A 171 -12.68 -21.85 16.03
C ILE A 171 -14.13 -22.27 16.35
N GLU A 172 -14.33 -23.19 17.28
CA GLU A 172 -15.65 -23.64 17.76
C GLU A 172 -16.44 -22.51 18.44
N ASN A 173 -15.75 -21.64 19.17
CA ASN A 173 -16.29 -20.43 19.78
C ASN A 173 -16.57 -19.30 18.77
N ASN A 174 -16.41 -19.55 17.47
CA ASN A 174 -16.66 -18.62 16.37
C ASN A 174 -15.88 -17.31 16.47
N GLU A 175 -14.65 -17.33 17.00
CA GLU A 175 -13.83 -16.12 17.12
C GLU A 175 -13.46 -15.52 15.76
N HIS A 176 -13.37 -16.36 14.71
CA HIS A 176 -13.19 -15.92 13.33
C HIS A 176 -14.29 -14.96 12.85
N ASN A 177 -15.55 -15.14 13.27
CA ASN A 177 -16.65 -14.22 12.94
C ASN A 177 -16.40 -12.81 13.50
N LYS A 178 -15.83 -12.72 14.70
CA LYS A 178 -15.56 -11.43 15.38
C LYS A 178 -14.52 -10.61 14.62
N ILE A 179 -13.55 -11.26 13.96
CA ILE A 179 -12.56 -10.59 13.12
C ILE A 179 -13.28 -9.87 11.96
N SER A 180 -14.17 -10.58 11.25
CA SER A 180 -14.97 -10.04 10.16
C SER A 180 -15.85 -8.88 10.62
N ASP A 181 -16.49 -9.01 11.78
CA ASP A 181 -17.37 -7.98 12.35
C ASP A 181 -16.61 -6.70 12.75
N PHE A 182 -15.44 -6.86 13.40
CA PHE A 182 -14.57 -5.74 13.73
C PHE A 182 -14.05 -5.06 12.47
N TYR A 183 -13.62 -5.83 11.47
CA TYR A 183 -13.18 -5.28 10.19
C TYR A 183 -14.29 -4.48 9.49
N ARG A 184 -15.51 -5.04 9.37
CA ARG A 184 -16.67 -4.34 8.79
C ARG A 184 -17.02 -3.06 9.56
N THR A 185 -16.89 -3.09 10.89
CA THR A 185 -17.10 -1.92 11.74
C THR A 185 -16.02 -0.85 11.50
N ALA A 186 -14.76 -1.25 11.38
CA ALA A 186 -13.66 -0.34 11.09
C ALA A 186 -13.83 0.32 9.71
N GLU A 187 -14.17 -0.45 8.67
CA GLU A 187 -14.43 0.06 7.32
C GLU A 187 -15.60 1.06 7.29
N LYS A 188 -16.67 0.80 8.06
CA LYS A 188 -17.78 1.77 8.22
C LYS A 188 -17.30 3.06 8.90
N ALA A 189 -16.48 2.94 9.95
CA ALA A 189 -15.94 4.09 10.68
C ALA A 189 -15.02 4.95 9.79
N VAL A 190 -14.19 4.35 8.94
CA VAL A 190 -13.38 5.06 7.93
C VAL A 190 -14.28 5.87 7.00
N LYS A 191 -15.39 5.30 6.51
CA LYS A 191 -16.34 6.00 5.62
C LYS A 191 -17.01 7.19 6.30
N THR A 192 -17.22 7.14 7.60
CA THR A 192 -17.79 8.24 8.39
C THR A 192 -16.71 9.16 9.00
N TYR A 193 -15.45 9.02 8.57
CA TYR A 193 -14.30 9.80 9.07
C TYR A 193 -14.04 9.66 10.58
N ASP A 194 -14.55 8.61 11.21
CA ASP A 194 -14.32 8.27 12.62
C ASP A 194 -13.06 7.39 12.73
N TYR A 195 -11.90 8.04 12.57
CA TYR A 195 -10.62 7.35 12.46
C TYR A 195 -10.12 6.73 13.76
N ASP A 196 -10.49 7.28 14.92
CA ASP A 196 -10.15 6.72 16.22
C ASP A 196 -10.89 5.39 16.43
N LYS A 197 -12.18 5.35 16.08
CA LYS A 197 -12.97 4.12 16.09
C LYS A 197 -12.45 3.12 15.06
N ALA A 198 -12.12 3.57 13.85
CA ALA A 198 -11.53 2.70 12.83
C ALA A 198 -10.23 2.05 13.32
N ALA A 199 -9.30 2.85 13.88
CA ALA A 199 -8.04 2.37 14.43
C ALA A 199 -8.26 1.31 15.51
N LYS A 200 -9.15 1.59 16.47
CA LYS A 200 -9.49 0.66 17.56
C LYS A 200 -10.00 -0.68 17.05
N PHE A 201 -10.92 -0.68 16.08
CA PHE A 201 -11.51 -1.92 15.56
C PHE A 201 -10.55 -2.68 14.65
N TYR A 202 -9.72 -2.00 13.86
CA TYR A 202 -8.64 -2.66 13.12
C TYR A 202 -7.64 -3.34 14.05
N HIS A 203 -7.22 -2.69 15.14
CA HIS A 203 -6.32 -3.30 16.12
C HIS A 203 -6.93 -4.53 16.80
N LYS A 204 -8.20 -4.45 17.23
CA LYS A 204 -8.91 -5.60 17.79
C LYS A 204 -9.03 -6.77 16.82
N ALA A 205 -9.33 -6.48 15.56
CA ALA A 205 -9.38 -7.51 14.52
C ALA A 205 -8.00 -8.15 14.32
N GLY A 206 -6.93 -7.34 14.31
CA GLY A 206 -5.56 -7.82 14.18
C GLY A 206 -5.07 -8.64 15.38
N GLU A 207 -5.43 -8.26 16.60
CA GLU A 207 -5.14 -9.03 17.82
C GLU A 207 -5.80 -10.41 17.78
N LEU A 208 -7.09 -10.48 17.42
CA LEU A 208 -7.79 -11.76 17.25
C LEU A 208 -7.22 -12.59 16.10
N ALA A 209 -6.81 -11.98 15.00
CA ALA A 209 -6.16 -12.70 13.91
C ALA A 209 -4.81 -13.30 14.34
N GLU A 210 -4.04 -12.58 15.16
CA GLU A 210 -2.81 -13.07 15.77
C GLU A 210 -3.07 -14.27 16.70
N GLU A 211 -4.12 -14.20 17.50
CA GLU A 211 -4.55 -15.30 18.36
C GLU A 211 -4.97 -16.56 17.59
N LEU A 212 -5.46 -16.40 16.35
CA LEU A 212 -5.75 -17.49 15.41
C LEU A 212 -4.54 -17.88 14.54
N TYR A 213 -3.35 -17.36 14.84
CA TYR A 213 -2.12 -17.60 14.08
C TYR A 213 -2.17 -17.15 12.61
N LEU A 214 -3.07 -16.23 12.27
CA LEU A 214 -3.22 -15.64 10.94
C LEU A 214 -2.34 -14.39 10.82
N MET A 215 -1.02 -14.58 10.83
CA MET A 215 -0.03 -13.50 11.00
C MET A 215 -0.06 -12.43 9.89
N ASP A 216 -0.27 -12.83 8.63
CA ASP A 216 -0.33 -11.88 7.51
C ASP A 216 -1.57 -10.98 7.62
N ILE A 217 -2.72 -11.58 7.94
CA ILE A 217 -3.97 -10.86 8.19
C ILE A 217 -3.83 -9.93 9.39
N ALA A 218 -3.21 -10.41 10.48
CA ALA A 218 -2.97 -9.62 11.68
C ALA A 218 -2.08 -8.40 11.40
N THR A 219 -1.00 -8.59 10.63
CA THR A 219 -0.09 -7.52 10.23
C THR A 219 -0.83 -6.46 9.42
N SER A 220 -1.61 -6.89 8.40
CA SER A 220 -2.35 -5.99 7.53
C SER A 220 -3.39 -5.18 8.29
N LEU A 221 -4.14 -5.83 9.18
CA LEU A 221 -5.12 -5.18 10.04
C LEU A 221 -4.47 -4.18 10.99
N LYS A 222 -3.34 -4.53 11.63
CA LYS A 222 -2.62 -3.62 12.51
C LYS A 222 -1.99 -2.44 11.77
N GLU A 223 -1.51 -2.62 10.54
CA GLU A 223 -1.06 -1.52 9.69
C GLU A 223 -2.22 -0.57 9.34
N LYS A 224 -3.39 -1.10 8.96
CA LYS A 224 -4.60 -0.29 8.75
C LYS A 224 -5.02 0.49 10.00
N GLY A 225 -4.88 -0.14 11.17
CA GLY A 225 -5.10 0.49 12.47
C GLY A 225 -4.16 1.67 12.72
N LYS A 226 -2.85 1.43 12.59
CA LYS A 226 -1.81 2.47 12.74
C LYS A 226 -2.01 3.63 11.78
N PHE A 227 -2.31 3.33 10.51
CA PHE A 227 -2.55 4.37 9.52
C PHE A 227 -3.78 5.21 9.89
N SER A 228 -4.89 4.56 10.26
CA SER A 228 -6.12 5.26 10.70
C SER A 228 -5.84 6.19 11.88
N GLN A 229 -5.04 5.74 12.86
CA GLN A 229 -4.65 6.54 14.02
C GLN A 229 -3.84 7.79 13.65
N GLN A 230 -3.03 7.74 12.60
CA GLN A 230 -2.19 8.86 12.16
C GLN A 230 -2.96 9.92 11.35
N ILE A 231 -4.09 9.56 10.72
CA ILE A 231 -4.81 10.44 9.81
C ILE A 231 -5.25 11.77 10.46
N PRO A 232 -5.84 11.80 11.68
CA PRO A 232 -6.28 13.05 12.29
C PRO A 232 -5.14 14.05 12.52
N GLU A 233 -4.02 13.58 13.05
CA GLU A 233 -2.86 14.43 13.36
C GLU A 233 -2.22 14.98 12.07
N LEU A 234 -1.96 14.11 11.09
CA LEU A 234 -1.43 14.51 9.79
C LEU A 234 -2.38 15.48 9.07
N SER A 235 -3.69 15.28 9.18
CA SER A 235 -4.68 16.19 8.58
C SER A 235 -4.62 17.58 9.20
N LYS A 236 -4.54 17.67 10.53
CA LYS A 236 -4.38 18.94 11.26
C LYS A 236 -3.05 19.62 10.92
N GLU A 237 -1.96 18.87 10.88
CA GLU A 237 -0.64 19.41 10.53
C GLU A 237 -0.66 20.01 9.12
N ARG A 238 -1.26 19.30 8.16
CA ARG A 238 -1.41 19.79 6.79
C ARG A 238 -2.21 21.08 6.74
N GLU A 239 -3.35 21.14 7.42
CA GLU A 239 -4.21 22.33 7.43
C GLU A 239 -3.50 23.54 8.00
N LYS A 240 -2.76 23.37 9.10
CA LYS A 240 -1.89 24.42 9.66
C LYS A 240 -0.84 24.87 8.65
N THR A 241 -0.16 23.93 8.00
CA THR A 241 0.87 24.22 6.99
C THR A 241 0.30 24.98 5.78
N VAL A 242 -0.92 24.65 5.35
CA VAL A 242 -1.61 25.36 4.27
C VAL A 242 -1.98 26.78 4.68
N GLU A 243 -2.40 26.98 5.93
CA GLU A 243 -2.70 28.31 6.45
C GLU A 243 -1.44 29.17 6.60
N GLU A 244 -0.32 28.60 7.04
CA GLU A 244 1.00 29.24 7.02
C GLU A 244 1.37 29.70 5.59
N ALA A 245 1.18 28.84 4.59
CA ALA A 245 1.41 29.17 3.19
C ALA A 245 0.55 30.35 2.72
N ARG A 246 -0.75 30.35 3.05
CA ARG A 246 -1.68 31.44 2.69
C ARG A 246 -1.30 32.76 3.35
N ASN A 247 -0.90 32.73 4.62
CA ASN A 247 -0.47 33.93 5.33
C ASN A 247 0.85 34.48 4.81
N ALA A 248 1.78 33.62 4.39
CA ALA A 248 3.00 34.03 3.70
C ALA A 248 2.69 34.70 2.34
N LEU A 249 1.77 34.13 1.56
CA LEU A 249 1.32 34.74 0.30
C LEU A 249 0.70 36.13 0.48
N ARG A 250 -0.13 36.32 1.51
CA ARG A 250 -0.70 37.65 1.84
C ARG A 250 0.36 38.70 2.18
N LYS A 251 1.55 38.26 2.62
CA LYS A 251 2.70 39.11 2.95
C LYS A 251 3.74 39.17 1.82
N GLU A 252 3.41 38.62 0.65
CA GLU A 252 4.33 38.50 -0.51
C GLU A 252 5.63 37.73 -0.19
N ASP A 253 5.63 36.91 0.87
CA ASP A 253 6.74 36.02 1.20
C ASP A 253 6.63 34.72 0.39
N PHE A 254 7.04 34.80 -0.87
CA PHE A 254 7.00 33.66 -1.80
C PHE A 254 7.90 32.50 -1.36
N HIS A 255 8.99 32.78 -0.63
CA HIS A 255 9.91 31.75 -0.13
C HIS A 255 9.22 30.85 0.89
N THR A 256 8.66 31.46 1.94
CA THR A 256 7.96 30.72 3.00
C THR A 256 6.70 30.03 2.44
N ALA A 257 6.00 30.68 1.51
CA ALA A 257 4.82 30.11 0.87
C ALA A 257 5.14 28.82 0.08
N TYR A 258 6.20 28.81 -0.75
CA TYR A 258 6.52 27.61 -1.53
C TYR A 258 7.00 26.45 -0.63
N ILE A 259 7.79 26.74 0.42
CA ILE A 259 8.25 25.73 1.39
C ILE A 259 7.05 25.10 2.10
N SER A 260 6.11 25.92 2.54
CA SER A 260 4.91 25.48 3.24
C SER A 260 4.02 24.62 2.33
N TYR A 261 3.77 25.04 1.09
CA TYR A 261 3.03 24.20 0.13
C TYR A 261 3.76 22.89 -0.20
N LYS A 262 5.10 22.90 -0.27
CA LYS A 262 5.89 21.66 -0.43
C LYS A 262 5.65 20.70 0.72
N LYS A 263 5.69 21.21 1.96
CA LYS A 263 5.43 20.40 3.17
C LYS A 263 3.98 19.87 3.17
N ALA A 264 2.99 20.69 2.81
CA ALA A 264 1.59 20.27 2.69
C ALA A 264 1.39 19.17 1.62
N SER A 265 2.16 19.22 0.53
CA SER A 265 2.23 18.16 -0.49
C SER A 265 2.72 16.85 0.11
N GLU A 266 3.87 16.86 0.80
CA GLU A 266 4.44 15.66 1.42
C GLU A 266 3.51 15.06 2.49
N ILE A 267 2.80 15.88 3.26
CA ILE A 267 1.81 15.37 4.22
C ILE A 267 0.61 14.75 3.48
N SER A 268 0.13 15.38 2.40
CA SER A 268 -0.97 14.83 1.59
C SER A 268 -0.59 13.51 0.92
N LYS A 269 0.69 13.36 0.55
CA LYS A 269 1.29 12.12 0.07
C LYS A 269 1.31 11.02 1.14
N LYS A 270 1.73 11.34 2.38
CA LYS A 270 1.66 10.39 3.51
C LYS A 270 0.24 9.91 3.78
N LEU A 271 -0.74 10.80 3.59
CA LEU A 271 -2.17 10.54 3.68
C LEU A 271 -2.77 9.87 2.44
N ILE A 272 -1.98 9.69 1.36
CA ILE A 272 -2.42 9.08 0.08
C ILE A 272 -3.54 9.90 -0.60
N GLN A 273 -3.66 11.18 -0.25
CA GLN A 273 -4.63 12.11 -0.83
C GLN A 273 -4.07 12.77 -2.09
N PHE A 274 -3.91 11.97 -3.16
CA PHE A 274 -3.20 12.36 -4.39
C PHE A 274 -3.73 13.63 -5.05
N LYS A 275 -5.05 13.89 -5.02
CA LYS A 275 -5.62 15.15 -5.55
C LYS A 275 -5.07 16.38 -4.82
N LYS A 276 -4.96 16.30 -3.49
CA LYS A 276 -4.43 17.39 -2.66
C LYS A 276 -2.91 17.48 -2.75
N GLU A 277 -2.23 16.34 -2.83
CA GLU A 277 -0.79 16.29 -3.11
C GLU A 277 -0.49 17.05 -4.41
N GLU A 278 -1.15 16.70 -5.51
CA GLU A 278 -0.93 17.32 -6.80
C GLU A 278 -1.22 18.84 -6.75
N GLU A 279 -2.33 19.25 -6.15
CA GLU A 279 -2.68 20.66 -5.96
C GLU A 279 -1.56 21.43 -5.25
N TYR A 280 -1.09 20.94 -4.10
CA TYR A 280 -0.06 21.62 -3.32
C TYR A 280 1.31 21.57 -3.97
N ARG A 281 1.65 20.48 -4.67
CA ARG A 281 2.87 20.37 -5.46
C ARG A 281 2.93 21.41 -6.57
N LEU A 282 1.84 21.59 -7.31
CA LEU A 282 1.75 22.60 -8.38
C LEU A 282 1.85 24.02 -7.82
N LYS A 283 1.16 24.32 -6.70
CA LYS A 283 1.27 25.60 -6.00
C LYS A 283 2.70 25.87 -5.56
N SER A 284 3.36 24.90 -4.93
CA SER A 284 4.75 25.02 -4.50
C SER A 284 5.68 25.31 -5.68
N LYS A 285 5.56 24.56 -6.78
CA LYS A 285 6.38 24.74 -7.98
C LYS A 285 6.23 26.14 -8.58
N ALA A 286 4.99 26.64 -8.73
CA ALA A 286 4.74 27.97 -9.27
C ALA A 286 5.38 29.06 -8.40
N LEU A 287 5.28 28.94 -7.07
CA LEU A 287 5.84 29.92 -6.13
C LEU A 287 7.37 29.87 -6.04
N GLU A 288 7.96 28.69 -6.22
CA GLU A 288 9.40 28.53 -6.34
C GLU A 288 9.94 29.30 -7.57
N ASP A 289 9.22 29.23 -8.70
CA ASP A 289 9.59 29.96 -9.91
C ASP A 289 9.50 31.48 -9.71
N PHE A 290 8.43 31.98 -9.07
CA PHE A 290 8.31 33.40 -8.69
C PHE A 290 9.46 33.84 -7.77
N TYR A 291 9.78 33.06 -6.74
CA TYR A 291 10.89 33.37 -5.83
C TYR A 291 12.24 33.43 -6.57
N LYS A 292 12.52 32.49 -7.47
CA LYS A 292 13.75 32.49 -8.28
C LYS A 292 13.85 33.73 -9.17
N ILE A 293 12.73 34.17 -9.74
CA ILE A 293 12.68 35.39 -10.56
C ILE A 293 12.92 36.63 -9.69
N ASP A 294 12.24 36.75 -8.55
CA ASP A 294 12.42 37.86 -7.61
C ASP A 294 13.87 37.96 -7.11
N GLN A 295 14.51 36.84 -6.80
CA GLN A 295 15.93 36.78 -6.44
C GLN A 295 16.86 37.25 -7.57
N LYS A 296 16.56 36.95 -8.83
CA LYS A 296 17.33 37.43 -9.98
C LYS A 296 17.25 38.95 -10.12
N TYR A 297 16.06 39.52 -9.98
CA TYR A 297 15.88 40.98 -10.04
C TYR A 297 16.48 41.71 -8.83
N LYS A 298 16.46 41.10 -7.64
CA LYS A 298 17.12 41.65 -6.44
C LYS A 298 18.65 41.63 -6.50
N LYS A 299 19.26 40.65 -7.19
CA LYS A 299 20.72 40.56 -7.40
C LYS A 299 21.25 41.43 -8.54
N ALA A 300 20.37 41.95 -9.40
CA ALA A 300 20.71 42.80 -10.54
C ALA A 300 20.65 44.31 -10.23
N LYS A 301 20.35 44.68 -8.98
CA LYS A 301 20.52 46.03 -8.42
C LYS A 301 21.80 46.06 -7.59
#